data_AF-A0A1E3R9E4-F1
#
_entry.id   AF-A0A1E3R9E4-F1
#
_cell.length_a   1.000
_cell.length_b   1.000
_cell.length_c   1.000
_cell.angle_alpha   90.00
_cell.angle_beta   90.00
_cell.angle_gamma   90.00
#
_symmetry.space_group_name_H-M   'P 1'
#
loop_
_entity.id
_entity.type
_entity.pdbx_description
1 polymer ?
#
loop_
_entity_poly.entity_id
_entity_poly.type
_entity_poly.pdbx_seq_one_letter_code
_entity_poly.pdbx_strand_id
1 'polypeptide(L)'
;MSADDPLPPPLPQALLNPWPVIAVIAAGWVVAAVLSFTVPGLADWRPYTVAGLGVGALGTSIFLWQRSAVRRGARGAQSGLD
;
A
#
# COMPACT_ATOMS: atom_id res chain seq x y z
N MET A 1 -14.50 32.30 16.05
CA MET A 1 -14.86 30.93 15.65
C MET A 1 -16.14 30.56 16.35
N SER A 2 -17.25 30.52 15.61
CA SER A 2 -18.57 30.15 16.16
C SER A 2 -18.58 28.66 16.49
N ALA A 3 -19.19 28.28 17.60
CA ALA A 3 -19.13 26.94 18.19
C ALA A 3 -19.94 25.85 17.45
N ASP A 4 -20.28 26.07 16.17
CA ASP A 4 -21.29 25.29 15.43
C ASP A 4 -20.76 24.68 14.12
N ASP A 5 -19.44 24.61 13.92
CA ASP A 5 -18.90 23.86 12.78
C ASP A 5 -19.19 22.36 12.94
N PRO A 6 -19.94 21.72 12.02
CA PRO A 6 -20.21 20.30 12.10
C PRO A 6 -18.88 19.53 12.05
N LEU A 7 -18.57 18.78 13.11
CA LEU A 7 -17.42 17.89 13.08
C LEU A 7 -17.61 16.89 11.92
N PRO A 8 -16.69 16.79 10.96
CA PRO A 8 -16.80 15.82 9.89
C PRO A 8 -16.90 14.42 10.50
N PRO A 9 -17.82 13.56 10.00
CA PRO A 9 -18.01 12.23 10.54
C PRO A 9 -16.67 11.47 10.49
N PRO A 10 -16.32 10.72 11.55
CA PRO A 10 -15.05 10.02 11.61
C PRO A 10 -14.94 9.07 10.42
N LEU A 11 -13.90 9.25 9.60
CA LEU A 11 -13.64 8.38 8.47
C LEU A 11 -13.45 6.94 8.97
N PRO A 12 -14.05 5.93 8.30
CA PRO A 12 -13.89 4.53 8.67
C PRO A 12 -12.40 4.18 8.78
N GLN A 13 -11.98 3.55 9.89
CA GLN A 13 -10.57 3.22 10.12
C GLN A 13 -9.94 2.38 9.00
N ALA A 14 -10.75 1.63 8.24
CA ALA A 14 -10.29 0.89 7.07
C ALA A 14 -9.74 1.79 5.95
N LEU A 15 -10.29 3.01 5.78
CA LEU A 15 -9.79 3.99 4.81
C LEU A 15 -8.52 4.71 5.30
N LEU A 16 -8.31 4.75 6.62
CA LEU A 16 -7.11 5.34 7.22
C LEU A 16 -5.91 4.39 7.21
N ASN A 17 -6.17 3.08 7.13
CA ASN A 17 -5.13 2.07 7.03
C ASN A 17 -4.75 1.86 5.55
N PRO A 18 -3.48 2.02 5.15
CA PRO A 18 -3.07 1.81 3.75
C PRO A 18 -3.00 0.33 3.36
N TRP A 19 -2.94 -0.58 4.35
CA TRP A 19 -2.77 -2.02 4.14
C TRP A 19 -3.85 -2.69 3.27
N PRO A 20 -5.16 -2.45 3.47
CA PRO A 20 -6.21 -3.05 2.66
C PRO A 20 -6.08 -2.67 1.19
N VAL A 21 -5.73 -1.42 0.87
CA VAL A 21 -5.57 -0.94 -0.50
C VAL A 21 -4.41 -1.65 -1.20
N ILE A 22 -3.26 -1.75 -0.52
CA ILE A 22 -2.09 -2.47 -1.04
C ILE A 22 -2.44 -3.94 -1.31
N ALA A 23 -3.13 -4.59 -0.38
CA ALA A 23 -3.53 -5.99 -0.50
C ALA A 23 -4.48 -6.22 -1.67
N VAL A 24 -5.50 -5.38 -1.83
CA VAL A 24 -6.48 -5.49 -2.94
C VAL A 24 -5.80 -5.30 -4.30
N ILE A 25 -4.96 -4.28 -4.44
CA ILE A 25 -4.24 -4.02 -5.69
C ILE A 25 -3.26 -5.16 -6.01
N ALA A 26 -2.51 -5.65 -5.01
CA ALA A 26 -1.58 -6.77 -5.19
C ALA A 26 -2.34 -8.04 -5.61
N ALA A 27 -3.46 -8.35 -4.95
CA ALA A 27 -4.31 -9.49 -5.32
C ALA A 27 -4.84 -9.35 -6.75
N GLY A 28 -5.28 -8.16 -7.16
CA GLY A 28 -5.72 -7.88 -8.52
C GLY A 28 -4.63 -8.18 -9.57
N TRP A 29 -3.39 -7.77 -9.31
CA TRP A 29 -2.26 -8.08 -10.20
C TRP A 29 -1.91 -9.56 -10.24
N VAL A 30 -1.98 -10.27 -9.09
CA VAL A 30 -1.78 -11.72 -9.05
C VAL A 30 -2.84 -12.44 -9.87
N VAL A 31 -4.11 -12.07 -9.73
CA VAL A 31 -5.21 -12.64 -10.52
C VAL A 31 -5.00 -12.36 -12.01
N ALA A 32 -4.67 -11.12 -12.39
CA ALA A 32 -4.41 -10.76 -13.77
C ALA A 32 -3.24 -11.55 -14.37
N ALA A 33 -2.15 -11.75 -13.60
CA ALA A 33 -1.03 -12.58 -14.00
C ALA A 33 -1.47 -14.04 -14.21
N VAL A 34 -2.19 -14.64 -13.26
CA VAL A 34 -2.71 -16.01 -13.42
C VAL A 34 -3.55 -16.14 -14.68
N LEU A 35 -4.45 -15.18 -14.95
CA LEU A 35 -5.27 -15.18 -16.16
C LEU A 35 -4.44 -15.06 -17.45
N SER A 36 -3.38 -14.25 -17.47
CA SER A 36 -2.53 -14.08 -18.66
C SER A 36 -1.70 -15.33 -19.01
N PHE A 37 -1.44 -16.20 -18.04
CA PHE A 37 -0.77 -17.50 -18.27
C PHE A 37 -1.73 -18.67 -18.52
N THR A 38 -2.97 -18.59 -18.05
CA THR A 38 -3.96 -19.69 -18.15
C THR A 38 -4.98 -19.52 -19.27
N VAL A 39 -5.24 -18.28 -19.70
CA VAL A 39 -6.24 -17.98 -20.74
C VAL A 39 -5.53 -17.54 -22.02
N PRO A 40 -5.64 -18.29 -23.14
CA PRO A 40 -4.95 -17.97 -24.40
C PRO A 40 -5.25 -16.55 -24.92
N GLY A 41 -6.50 -16.08 -24.78
CA GLY A 41 -6.91 -14.73 -25.20
C GLY A 41 -6.33 -13.58 -24.35
N LEU A 42 -5.65 -13.88 -23.25
CA LEU A 42 -4.97 -12.88 -22.41
C LEU A 42 -3.44 -13.03 -22.45
N ALA A 43 -2.87 -13.84 -23.36
CA ALA A 43 -1.43 -14.06 -23.42
C ALA A 43 -0.64 -12.75 -23.65
N ASP A 44 -1.19 -11.82 -24.43
CA ASP A 44 -0.54 -10.52 -24.71
C ASP A 44 -0.48 -9.61 -23.48
N TRP A 45 -1.24 -9.93 -22.43
CA TRP A 45 -1.25 -9.16 -21.18
C TRP A 45 -0.08 -9.50 -20.25
N ARG A 46 0.64 -10.59 -20.49
CA ARG A 46 1.76 -11.08 -19.66
C ARG A 46 2.77 -9.99 -19.28
N PRO A 47 3.39 -9.24 -20.23
CA PRO A 47 4.38 -8.23 -19.86
C PRO A 47 3.81 -7.16 -18.92
N TYR A 48 2.54 -6.76 -19.11
CA TYR A 48 1.88 -5.78 -18.26
C TYR A 48 1.59 -6.35 -16.87
N THR A 49 1.14 -7.60 -16.77
CA THR A 49 0.87 -8.25 -15.48
C THR A 49 2.14 -8.47 -14.66
N VAL A 50 3.25 -8.79 -15.32
CA VAL A 50 4.57 -8.91 -14.68
C VAL A 50 5.08 -7.54 -14.25
N ALA A 51 4.95 -6.51 -15.10
CA ALA A 51 5.35 -5.15 -14.74
C ALA A 51 4.54 -4.63 -13.54
N GLY A 52 3.22 -4.87 -13.52
CA GLY A 52 2.36 -4.50 -12.41
C GLY A 52 2.73 -5.19 -11.09
N LEU A 53 3.05 -6.49 -11.12
CA LEU A 53 3.59 -7.21 -9.96
C LEU A 53 4.93 -6.63 -9.50
N GLY A 54 5.83 -6.32 -10.42
CA GLY A 54 7.13 -5.70 -10.13
C GLY A 54 6.99 -4.33 -9.47
N VAL A 55 6.14 -3.46 -10.02
CA VAL A 55 5.83 -2.14 -9.46
C VAL A 55 5.16 -2.27 -8.08
N GLY A 56 4.21 -3.20 -7.93
CA GLY A 56 3.56 -3.48 -6.65
C GLY A 56 4.54 -3.96 -5.57
N ALA A 57 5.45 -4.86 -5.93
CA ALA A 57 6.50 -5.34 -5.03
C ALA A 57 7.46 -4.21 -4.64
N LEU A 58 7.87 -3.37 -5.60
CA LEU A 58 8.72 -2.21 -5.35
C LEU A 58 8.05 -1.20 -4.41
N GLY A 59 6.82 -0.80 -4.71
CA GLY A 59 6.06 0.14 -3.88
C GLY A 59 5.82 -0.37 -2.47
N THR A 60 5.46 -1.66 -2.32
CA THR A 60 5.30 -2.30 -1.02
C THR A 60 6.62 -2.35 -0.24
N SER A 61 7.73 -2.64 -0.90
CA SER A 61 9.06 -2.67 -0.28
C SER A 61 9.47 -1.30 0.25
N ILE A 62 9.24 -0.23 -0.53
CA ILE A 62 9.49 1.15 -0.11
C ILE A 62 8.62 1.51 1.10
N PHE A 63 7.32 1.19 1.06
CA PHE A 63 6.40 1.44 2.17
C PHE A 63 6.84 0.72 3.46
N LEU A 64 7.24 -0.54 3.37
CA LEU A 64 7.75 -1.30 4.52
C LEU A 64 9.05 -0.70 5.04
N TRP A 65 9.94 -0.27 4.16
CA TRP A 65 11.17 0.41 4.55
C TRP A 65 10.87 1.73 5.28
N GLN A 66 9.97 2.56 4.75
CA GLN A 66 9.51 3.79 5.40
C GLN A 66 8.91 3.50 6.79
N ARG A 67 7.99 2.52 6.90
CA ARG A 67 7.40 2.11 8.19
C ARG A 67 8.46 1.62 9.17
N SER A 68 9.45 0.87 8.70
CA SER A 68 10.58 0.42 9.53
C SER A 68 11.47 1.57 9.98
N ALA A 69 11.67 2.58 9.12
CA ALA A 69 12.47 3.76 9.40
C ALA A 69 11.77 4.65 10.41
N VAL A 70 10.46 4.87 10.30
CA VAL A 70 9.65 5.61 11.29
C VAL A 70 9.70 4.92 12.65
N ARG A 71 9.56 3.59 12.71
CA ARG A 71 9.69 2.83 13.97
C ARG A 71 11.09 2.90 14.57
N ARG A 72 12.14 3.02 13.74
CA ARG A 72 13.54 3.18 14.18
C ARG A 72 13.84 4.62 14.61
N GLY A 73 13.33 5.62 13.91
CA GLY A 73 13.43 7.04 14.26
C GLY A 73 12.71 7.35 15.57
N ALA A 74 11.58 6.70 15.84
CA ALA A 74 10.90 6.77 17.14
C ALA A 74 11.76 6.23 18.30
N ARG A 75 12.73 5.34 18.03
CA ARG A 75 13.70 4.83 19.02
C ARG A 75 14.97 5.68 19.11
N GLY A 76 15.29 6.46 18.06
CA GLY A 76 16.47 7.33 18.03
C GLY A 76 16.26 8.71 18.68
N ALA A 77 15.04 9.04 19.10
CA ALA A 77 14.69 10.35 19.65
C ALA A 77 14.93 10.50 21.18
N GLN A 78 15.50 9.51 21.87
CA GLN A 78 15.78 9.59 23.31
C GLN A 78 17.14 8.99 23.68
N SER A 79 18.12 9.86 23.95
CA SER A 79 19.02 9.88 25.12
C SER A 79 20.27 10.69 24.76
N GLY A 80 20.18 12.02 24.88
CA GLY A 80 21.31 12.91 24.58
C GLY A 80 21.16 14.32 25.13
N LEU A 81 20.38 14.47 26.22
CA LEU A 81 20.32 15.68 27.03
C LEU A 81 20.46 15.23 28.50
N ASP A 82 21.67 14.82 28.86
CA ASP A 82 22.21 15.01 30.21
C ASP A 82 23.48 15.86 30.04
#